data_AF-A0A917JA00-F1
#
_entry.id   AF-A0A917JA00-F1
#
_cell.length_a   1.000
_cell.length_b   1.000
_cell.length_c   1.000
_cell.angle_alpha   90.00
_cell.angle_beta   90.00
_cell.angle_gamma   90.00
#
_symmetry.space_group_name_H-M   'P 1'
#
loop_
_entity.id
_entity.type
_entity.pdbx_description
1 polymer ?
#
loop_
_entity_poly.entity_id
_entity_poly.type
_entity_poly.pdbx_seq_one_letter_code
_entity_poly.pdbx_strand_id
1 'polypeptide(L)'
;MKVTHEDQEYLRSLLWLNVKYQETYNEVYDHVLTAIEEQPDTNVSKPQAFDAIINSDFGGIGTLAQLEAERAKIVSSNIRKKQWQYQLSYFKLPLLLFTVLLAGSMYYAADAISRKTILIIVLSVGFSPTIIVALRGMIRFFNRKHQKPSIKDKVIEQIGCLSMSLFNLFIFLPPLFVSDDNYMFFKQAHASLIAVTALFFFIYSLSFIRVYRDEFKMQLAS
;
A
#
# COMPACT_ATOMS: atom_id res chain seq x y z
N MET A 1 -38.56 4.87 -6.48
CA MET A 1 -39.28 4.07 -5.45
C MET A 1 -38.62 4.28 -4.08
N LYS A 2 -39.36 4.43 -2.95
CA LYS A 2 -38.71 4.67 -1.64
C LYS A 2 -38.11 3.38 -1.07
N VAL A 3 -36.81 3.38 -0.75
CA VAL A 3 -36.08 2.23 -0.18
C VAL A 3 -36.36 2.11 1.33
N THR A 4 -36.68 0.90 1.81
CA THR A 4 -36.88 0.63 3.25
C THR A 4 -35.59 0.17 3.92
N HIS A 5 -35.59 0.09 5.25
CA HIS A 5 -34.45 -0.44 6.00
C HIS A 5 -34.17 -1.91 5.66
N GLU A 6 -35.21 -2.73 5.47
CA GLU A 6 -35.08 -4.15 5.11
C GLU A 6 -34.42 -4.32 3.73
N ASP A 7 -34.76 -3.46 2.77
CA ASP A 7 -34.14 -3.47 1.43
C ASP A 7 -32.66 -3.13 1.51
N GLN A 8 -32.29 -2.16 2.35
CA GLN A 8 -30.90 -1.79 2.58
C GLN A 8 -30.13 -2.94 3.23
N GLU A 9 -30.70 -3.62 4.22
CA GLU A 9 -30.06 -4.79 4.85
C GLU A 9 -29.86 -5.94 3.86
N TYR A 10 -30.86 -6.20 3.02
CA TYR A 10 -30.75 -7.19 1.95
C TYR A 10 -29.59 -6.86 1.01
N LEU A 11 -29.54 -5.65 0.47
CA LEU A 11 -28.49 -5.22 -0.45
C LEU A 11 -27.10 -5.26 0.23
N ARG A 12 -27.00 -4.81 1.49
CA ARG A 12 -25.76 -4.92 2.27
C ARG A 12 -25.30 -6.37 2.37
N SER A 13 -26.20 -7.30 2.70
CA SER A 13 -25.87 -8.72 2.82
C SER A 13 -25.39 -9.32 1.50
N LEU A 14 -26.06 -8.99 0.39
CA LEU A 14 -25.72 -9.44 -0.96
C LEU A 14 -24.32 -8.97 -1.36
N LEU A 15 -24.03 -7.68 -1.23
CA LEU A 15 -22.74 -7.10 -1.58
C LEU A 15 -21.64 -7.54 -0.61
N TRP A 16 -21.96 -7.77 0.66
CA TRP A 16 -20.98 -8.22 1.65
C TRP A 16 -20.36 -9.57 1.29
N LEU A 17 -21.16 -10.48 0.71
CA LEU A 17 -20.68 -11.81 0.30
C LEU A 17 -19.89 -11.78 -1.02
N ASN A 18 -20.18 -10.82 -1.90
CA ASN A 18 -19.69 -10.83 -3.27
C ASN A 18 -18.58 -9.81 -3.58
N VAL A 19 -18.37 -8.82 -2.70
CA VAL A 19 -17.38 -7.76 -2.90
C VAL A 19 -16.31 -7.82 -1.83
N LYS A 20 -15.03 -7.80 -2.20
CA LYS A 20 -13.93 -7.94 -1.24
C LYS A 20 -13.56 -6.63 -0.57
N TYR A 21 -13.46 -5.56 -1.35
CA TYR A 21 -12.89 -4.28 -0.92
C TYR A 21 -13.97 -3.25 -0.60
N GLN A 22 -13.66 -2.40 0.37
CA GLN A 22 -14.57 -1.37 0.87
C GLN A 22 -14.97 -0.37 -0.22
N GLU A 23 -14.04 0.02 -1.11
CA GLU A 23 -14.31 1.02 -2.14
C GLU A 23 -15.36 0.54 -3.14
N THR A 24 -15.24 -0.68 -3.64
CA THR A 24 -16.22 -1.26 -4.57
C THR A 24 -17.54 -1.53 -3.86
N TYR A 25 -17.49 -1.97 -2.60
CA TYR A 25 -18.71 -2.20 -1.82
C TYR A 25 -19.52 -0.91 -1.69
N ASN A 26 -18.88 0.19 -1.27
CA ASN A 26 -19.55 1.47 -1.09
C ASN A 26 -20.10 2.00 -2.41
N GLU A 27 -19.32 1.95 -3.49
CA GLU A 27 -19.76 2.45 -4.80
C GLU A 27 -20.94 1.67 -5.36
N VAL A 28 -20.88 0.34 -5.35
CA VAL A 28 -22.00 -0.48 -5.85
C VAL A 28 -23.23 -0.28 -4.96
N TYR A 29 -23.05 -0.21 -3.64
CA TYR A 29 -24.14 0.04 -2.71
C TYR A 29 -24.82 1.39 -2.96
N ASP A 30 -24.05 2.47 -3.02
CA ASP A 30 -24.57 3.83 -3.21
C ASP A 30 -25.20 3.99 -4.62
N HIS A 31 -24.57 3.41 -5.65
CA HIS A 31 -25.08 3.43 -7.02
C HIS A 31 -26.41 2.68 -7.14
N VAL A 32 -26.50 1.46 -6.62
CA VAL A 32 -27.75 0.67 -6.68
C VAL A 32 -28.86 1.34 -5.88
N LEU A 33 -28.56 1.94 -4.73
CA LEU A 33 -29.53 2.70 -3.95
C LEU A 33 -30.03 3.95 -4.69
N THR A 34 -29.13 4.69 -5.32
CA THR A 34 -29.53 5.89 -6.08
C THR A 34 -30.38 5.49 -7.30
N ALA A 35 -29.95 4.47 -8.04
CA ALA A 35 -30.64 4.00 -9.22
C ALA A 35 -32.06 3.47 -8.91
N ILE A 36 -32.28 2.77 -7.78
CA ILE A 36 -33.62 2.29 -7.41
C ILE A 36 -34.54 3.43 -6.97
N GLU A 37 -34.00 4.48 -6.36
CA GLU A 37 -34.77 5.65 -5.93
C GLU A 37 -35.26 6.45 -7.14
N GLU A 38 -34.44 6.54 -8.18
CA GLU A 38 -34.73 7.20 -9.46
C GLU A 38 -35.68 6.39 -10.37
N GLN A 39 -35.84 5.09 -10.13
CA GLN A 39 -36.79 4.30 -10.90
C GLN A 39 -38.25 4.67 -10.56
N PRO A 40 -39.13 4.80 -11.58
CA PRO A 40 -40.56 4.95 -11.37
C PRO A 40 -41.10 3.72 -10.62
N ASP A 41 -42.20 3.88 -9.87
CA ASP A 41 -42.83 2.75 -9.17
C ASP A 41 -43.28 1.71 -10.20
N THR A 42 -42.50 0.64 -10.33
CA THR A 42 -42.78 -0.50 -11.20
C THR A 42 -43.38 -1.64 -10.38
N ASN A 43 -44.09 -2.56 -11.04
CA ASN A 43 -44.58 -3.81 -10.42
C ASN A 43 -43.47 -4.85 -10.16
N VAL A 44 -42.20 -4.46 -10.27
CA VAL A 44 -41.06 -5.36 -10.06
C VAL A 44 -40.69 -5.36 -8.59
N SER A 45 -40.42 -6.54 -8.03
CA SER A 45 -39.95 -6.63 -6.64
C SER A 45 -38.57 -5.99 -6.50
N LYS A 46 -38.30 -5.31 -5.37
CA LYS A 46 -37.01 -4.64 -5.14
C LYS A 46 -35.79 -5.55 -5.26
N PRO A 47 -35.80 -6.81 -4.75
CA PRO A 47 -34.68 -7.73 -4.98
C PRO A 47 -34.38 -7.97 -6.46
N GLN A 48 -35.43 -8.15 -7.29
CA GLN A 48 -35.27 -8.30 -8.73
C GLN A 48 -34.76 -7.01 -9.39
N ALA A 49 -35.19 -5.84 -8.89
CA ALA A 49 -34.70 -4.57 -9.37
C ALA A 49 -33.21 -4.36 -9.02
N PHE A 50 -32.76 -4.78 -7.84
CA PHE A 50 -31.33 -4.76 -7.47
C PHE A 50 -30.51 -5.65 -8.38
N ASP A 51 -30.93 -6.90 -8.60
CA ASP A 51 -30.24 -7.81 -9.51
C ASP A 51 -30.23 -7.25 -10.94
N ALA A 52 -31.32 -6.63 -11.40
CA ALA A 52 -31.38 -6.00 -12.71
C ALA A 52 -30.40 -4.83 -12.85
N ILE A 53 -30.30 -3.96 -11.84
CA ILE A 53 -29.35 -2.83 -11.82
C ILE A 53 -27.91 -3.37 -11.79
N ILE A 54 -27.61 -4.34 -10.94
CA ILE A 54 -26.26 -4.93 -10.85
C ILE A 54 -25.88 -5.60 -12.18
N ASN A 55 -26.81 -6.32 -12.81
CA ASN A 55 -26.57 -6.97 -14.09
C ASN A 55 -26.39 -5.97 -15.24
N SER A 56 -27.19 -4.91 -15.28
CA SER A 56 -27.13 -3.92 -16.36
C SER A 56 -25.91 -2.99 -16.25
N ASP A 57 -25.64 -2.45 -15.06
CA ASP A 57 -24.63 -1.41 -14.89
C ASP A 57 -23.24 -1.96 -14.58
N PHE A 58 -23.16 -3.14 -13.94
CA PHE A 58 -21.90 -3.76 -13.55
C PHE A 58 -21.58 -5.06 -14.29
N GLY A 59 -22.48 -5.55 -15.15
CA GLY A 59 -22.34 -6.83 -15.86
C GLY A 59 -22.64 -8.06 -15.01
N GLY A 60 -23.20 -7.85 -13.80
CA GLY A 60 -23.62 -8.90 -12.88
C GLY A 60 -22.67 -9.14 -11.71
N ILE A 61 -23.09 -10.00 -10.79
CA ILE A 61 -22.32 -10.28 -9.56
C ILE A 61 -20.97 -10.94 -9.89
N GLY A 62 -20.92 -11.80 -10.91
CA GLY A 62 -19.70 -12.50 -11.32
C GLY A 62 -18.62 -11.58 -11.89
N THR A 63 -18.99 -10.43 -12.45
CA THR A 63 -18.04 -9.45 -13.02
C THR A 63 -17.53 -8.45 -11.99
N LEU A 64 -18.20 -8.30 -10.84
CA LEU A 64 -17.74 -7.42 -9.76
C LEU A 64 -16.31 -7.76 -9.31
N ALA A 65 -15.96 -9.05 -9.22
CA ALA A 65 -14.60 -9.47 -8.88
C ALA A 65 -13.55 -9.03 -9.94
N GLN A 66 -13.93 -8.98 -11.22
CA GLN A 66 -13.07 -8.50 -12.30
C GLN A 66 -12.90 -6.98 -12.21
N LEU A 67 -13.99 -6.23 -11.99
CA LEU A 67 -13.96 -4.79 -11.74
C LEU A 67 -13.07 -4.44 -10.53
N GLU A 68 -13.14 -5.22 -9.45
CA GLU A 68 -12.26 -5.08 -8.29
C GLU A 68 -10.79 -5.30 -8.65
N ALA A 69 -10.49 -6.32 -9.45
CA ALA A 69 -9.13 -6.63 -9.88
C ALA A 69 -8.55 -5.52 -10.78
N GLU A 70 -9.35 -5.00 -11.71
CA GLU A 70 -8.96 -3.88 -12.58
C GLU A 70 -8.73 -2.61 -11.77
N ARG A 71 -9.65 -2.26 -10.87
CA ARG A 71 -9.48 -1.13 -9.96
C ARG A 71 -8.24 -1.29 -9.10
N ALA A 72 -8.02 -2.48 -8.53
CA ALA A 72 -6.83 -2.77 -7.73
C ALA A 72 -5.54 -2.60 -8.54
N LYS A 73 -5.54 -3.00 -9.82
CA LYS A 73 -4.42 -2.79 -10.75
C LYS A 73 -4.16 -1.30 -11.00
N ILE A 74 -5.21 -0.53 -11.27
CA ILE A 74 -5.10 0.92 -11.50
C ILE A 74 -4.59 1.65 -10.25
N VAL A 75 -5.19 1.40 -9.09
CA VAL A 75 -4.79 1.99 -7.81
C VAL A 75 -3.35 1.61 -7.47
N SER A 76 -2.99 0.34 -7.63
CA SER A 76 -1.61 -0.14 -7.41
C SER A 76 -0.61 0.55 -8.32
N SER A 77 -0.91 0.65 -9.62
CA SER A 77 -0.08 1.34 -10.60
C SER A 77 0.13 2.82 -10.23
N ASN A 78 -0.94 3.52 -9.88
CA ASN A 78 -0.89 4.93 -9.51
C ASN A 78 -0.05 5.18 -8.25
N ILE A 79 -0.25 4.39 -7.20
CA ILE A 79 0.51 4.55 -5.94
C ILE A 79 1.98 4.19 -6.17
N ARG A 80 2.29 3.12 -6.89
CA ARG A 80 3.68 2.73 -7.21
C ARG A 80 4.37 3.78 -8.09
N LYS A 81 3.65 4.35 -9.06
CA LYS A 81 4.16 5.45 -9.88
C LYS A 81 4.47 6.69 -9.04
N LYS A 82 3.60 7.06 -8.09
CA LYS A 82 3.87 8.14 -7.13
C LYS A 82 5.10 7.86 -6.27
N GLN A 83 5.22 6.65 -5.72
CA GLN A 83 6.40 6.23 -4.95
C GLN A 83 7.68 6.39 -5.75
N TRP A 84 7.69 5.90 -6.99
CA TRP A 84 8.83 6.04 -7.90
C TRP A 84 9.16 7.50 -8.21
N GLN A 85 8.14 8.33 -8.48
CA GLN A 85 8.32 9.77 -8.71
C GLN A 85 8.93 10.46 -7.50
N TYR A 86 8.53 10.09 -6.27
CA TYR A 86 9.14 10.63 -5.06
C TYR A 86 10.58 10.18 -4.87
N GLN A 87 10.93 8.94 -5.18
CA GLN A 87 12.32 8.49 -5.17
C GLN A 87 13.17 9.29 -6.16
N LEU A 88 12.71 9.42 -7.41
CA LEU A 88 13.40 10.20 -8.44
C LEU A 88 13.51 11.68 -8.09
N SER A 89 12.59 12.23 -7.29
CA SER A 89 12.63 13.63 -6.88
C SER A 89 13.86 13.97 -6.02
N TYR A 90 14.42 13.00 -5.28
CA TYR A 90 15.65 13.18 -4.50
C TYR A 90 16.91 13.35 -5.37
N PHE A 91 16.84 13.01 -6.65
CA PHE A 91 17.93 13.17 -7.61
C PHE A 91 17.75 14.42 -8.50
N LYS A 92 16.79 15.29 -8.17
CA LYS A 92 16.54 16.56 -8.87
C LYS A 92 16.93 17.75 -7.99
N LEU A 93 17.37 18.85 -8.59
CA LEU A 93 17.64 20.09 -7.85
C LEU A 93 16.34 20.66 -7.24
N PRO A 94 16.36 21.21 -6.00
CA PRO A 94 17.52 21.36 -5.10
C PRO A 94 17.82 20.13 -4.23
N LEU A 95 16.95 19.12 -4.20
CA LEU A 95 17.08 17.93 -3.34
C LEU A 95 18.33 17.10 -3.63
N LEU A 96 18.84 17.15 -4.86
CA LEU A 96 20.09 16.50 -5.24
C LEU A 96 21.25 16.91 -4.33
N LEU A 97 21.33 18.18 -3.91
CA LEU A 97 22.36 18.65 -2.98
C LEU A 97 22.26 17.92 -1.63
N PHE A 98 21.05 17.76 -1.11
CA PHE A 98 20.81 16.99 0.12
C PHE A 98 21.17 15.51 -0.07
N THR A 99 20.84 14.91 -1.20
CA THR A 99 21.19 13.51 -1.51
C THR A 99 22.69 13.31 -1.59
N VAL A 100 23.43 14.22 -2.22
CA VAL A 100 24.91 14.18 -2.30
C VAL A 100 25.53 14.36 -0.91
N LEU A 101 25.06 15.33 -0.13
CA LEU A 101 25.53 15.53 1.26
C LEU A 101 25.23 14.32 2.14
N LEU A 102 24.05 13.72 2.00
CA LEU A 102 23.67 12.50 2.72
C LEU A 102 24.56 11.32 2.29
N ALA A 103 24.81 11.15 1.00
CA ALA A 103 25.69 10.10 0.48
C ALA A 103 27.12 10.24 1.01
N GLY A 104 27.68 11.46 0.98
CA GLY A 104 28.99 11.75 1.55
C GLY A 104 29.03 11.48 3.05
N SER A 105 28.01 11.92 3.80
CA SER A 105 27.89 11.65 5.23
C SER A 105 27.85 10.15 5.54
N MET A 106 27.10 9.37 4.75
CA MET A 106 27.04 7.90 4.91
C MET A 106 28.37 7.23 4.57
N TYR A 107 29.12 7.74 3.58
CA TYR A 107 30.45 7.24 3.25
C TYR A 107 31.45 7.47 4.39
N TYR A 108 31.52 8.70 4.92
CA TYR A 108 32.39 8.99 6.05
C TYR A 108 31.97 8.23 7.32
N ALA A 109 30.67 8.14 7.59
CA ALA A 109 30.15 7.35 8.69
C ALA A 109 30.49 5.86 8.56
N ALA A 110 30.56 5.34 7.32
CA ALA A 110 30.93 3.95 7.06
C ALA A 110 32.36 3.59 7.50
N ASP A 111 33.27 4.57 7.52
CA ASP A 111 34.65 4.42 7.97
C ASP A 111 34.82 4.78 9.46
N ALA A 112 34.12 5.84 9.91
CA ALA A 112 34.26 6.37 11.27
C ALA A 112 33.52 5.56 12.35
N ILE A 113 32.49 4.79 11.99
CA ILE A 113 31.61 4.09 12.93
C ILE A 113 31.76 2.58 12.77
N SER A 114 31.59 1.83 13.87
CA SER A 114 31.56 0.37 13.80
C SER A 114 30.53 -0.14 12.79
N ARG A 115 30.93 -1.12 11.96
CA ARG A 115 30.06 -1.77 10.96
C ARG A 115 28.77 -2.32 11.56
N LYS A 116 28.81 -2.78 12.82
CA LYS A 116 27.63 -3.24 13.57
C LYS A 116 26.63 -2.11 13.78
N THR A 117 27.09 -0.93 14.17
CA THR A 117 26.22 0.24 14.37
C THR A 117 25.57 0.67 13.06
N ILE A 118 26.33 0.72 11.96
CA ILE A 118 25.80 1.09 10.64
C ILE A 118 24.74 0.08 10.20
N LEU A 119 24.98 -1.21 10.39
CA LEU A 119 24.00 -2.25 10.08
C LEU A 119 22.69 -2.03 10.87
N ILE A 120 22.78 -1.73 12.16
CA ILE A 120 21.60 -1.46 12.99
C ILE A 120 20.85 -0.23 12.45
N ILE A 121 21.56 0.85 12.10
CA ILE A 121 20.93 2.07 11.53
C ILE A 121 20.21 1.74 10.22
N VAL A 122 20.89 1.07 9.28
CA VAL A 122 20.30 0.71 7.98
C VAL A 122 19.10 -0.22 8.17
N LEU A 123 19.17 -1.17 9.11
CA LEU A 123 18.05 -2.05 9.44
C LEU A 123 16.88 -1.25 10.01
N SER A 124 17.11 -0.37 11.00
CA SER A 124 16.06 0.47 11.58
C SER A 124 15.38 1.34 10.52
N VAL A 125 16.17 1.96 9.63
CA VAL A 125 15.63 2.81 8.56
C VAL A 125 14.92 1.98 7.50
N GLY A 126 15.50 0.89 7.05
CA GLY A 126 14.92 -0.01 6.05
C GLY A 126 13.65 -0.70 6.54
N PHE A 127 13.52 -0.94 7.85
CA PHE A 127 12.33 -1.57 8.43
C PHE A 127 11.24 -0.56 8.79
N SER A 128 11.56 0.74 8.81
CA SER A 128 10.58 1.77 9.18
C SER A 128 9.28 1.75 8.36
N PRO A 129 9.27 1.48 7.02
CA PRO A 129 8.03 1.35 6.27
C PRO A 129 7.14 0.21 6.79
N THR A 130 7.74 -0.96 7.01
CA THR A 130 7.03 -2.14 7.55
C THR A 130 6.49 -1.87 8.95
N ILE A 131 7.27 -1.22 9.81
CA ILE A 131 6.84 -0.85 11.17
C ILE A 131 5.65 0.11 11.11
N ILE A 132 5.69 1.13 10.25
CA ILE A 132 4.59 2.09 10.08
C ILE A 132 3.31 1.36 9.65
N VAL A 133 3.40 0.45 8.68
CA VAL A 133 2.25 -0.35 8.22
C VAL A 133 1.73 -1.26 9.32
N ALA A 134 2.61 -1.96 10.06
CA ALA A 134 2.24 -2.86 11.13
C ALA A 134 1.54 -2.13 12.28
N LEU A 135 2.06 -0.96 12.69
CA LEU A 135 1.43 -0.11 13.71
C LEU A 135 0.04 0.36 13.27
N ARG A 136 -0.11 0.81 12.01
CA ARG A 136 -1.41 1.17 11.45
C ARG A 136 -2.36 -0.03 11.44
N GLY A 137 -1.88 -1.20 11.02
CA GLY A 137 -2.65 -2.45 11.01
C GLY A 137 -3.17 -2.80 12.40
N MET A 138 -2.33 -2.67 13.42
CA MET A 138 -2.68 -2.89 14.83
C MET A 138 -3.73 -1.89 15.32
N ILE A 139 -3.54 -0.58 15.08
CA ILE A 139 -4.53 0.45 15.45
C ILE A 139 -5.88 0.17 14.78
N ARG A 140 -5.86 -0.23 13.51
CA ARG A 140 -7.08 -0.59 12.78
C ARG A 140 -7.74 -1.84 13.31
N PHE A 141 -6.97 -2.85 13.70
CA PHE A 141 -7.51 -4.07 14.30
C PHE A 141 -8.29 -3.76 15.57
N PHE A 142 -7.77 -2.87 16.42
CA PHE A 142 -8.47 -2.44 17.64
C PHE A 142 -9.68 -1.53 17.37
N ASN A 143 -9.63 -0.71 16.31
CA ASN A 143 -10.69 0.27 16.03
C ASN A 143 -11.79 -0.22 15.06
N ARG A 144 -11.58 -1.32 14.32
CA ARG A 144 -12.54 -1.80 13.32
C ARG A 144 -13.44 -2.90 13.87
N LYS A 145 -14.64 -2.51 14.29
CA LYS A 145 -15.80 -3.41 14.22
C LYS A 145 -16.44 -3.25 12.83
N HIS A 146 -16.37 -4.30 12.00
CA HIS A 146 -17.18 -4.48 10.77
C HIS A 146 -16.83 -3.66 9.51
N GLN A 147 -15.58 -3.31 9.22
CA GLN A 147 -15.20 -2.67 7.94
C GLN A 147 -14.39 -3.58 7.01
N LYS A 148 -14.77 -3.66 5.73
CA LYS A 148 -14.00 -4.34 4.67
C LYS A 148 -12.59 -3.74 4.49
N PRO A 149 -11.60 -4.52 4.03
CA PRO A 149 -10.28 -3.99 3.71
C PRO A 149 -10.36 -3.00 2.55
N SER A 150 -9.48 -1.99 2.55
CA SER A 150 -9.34 -1.05 1.43
C SER A 150 -8.24 -1.52 0.47
N ILE A 151 -8.45 -1.30 -0.83
CA ILE A 151 -7.45 -1.59 -1.87
C ILE A 151 -6.16 -0.81 -1.58
N LYS A 152 -6.29 0.47 -1.21
CA LYS A 152 -5.14 1.35 -0.95
C LYS A 152 -4.28 0.82 0.19
N ASP A 153 -4.89 0.40 1.29
CA ASP A 153 -4.15 -0.13 2.43
C ASP A 153 -3.31 -1.34 2.03
N LYS A 154 -3.88 -2.26 1.24
CA LYS A 154 -3.16 -3.44 0.76
C LYS A 154 -1.98 -3.08 -0.13
N VAL A 155 -2.13 -2.08 -1.01
CA VAL A 155 -1.02 -1.61 -1.86
C VAL A 155 0.08 -0.98 -1.01
N ILE A 156 -0.27 -0.13 -0.04
CA ILE A 156 0.70 0.49 0.85
C ILE A 156 1.41 -0.55 1.71
N GLU A 157 0.70 -1.57 2.19
CA GLU A 157 1.30 -2.71 2.90
C GLU A 157 2.31 -3.45 2.03
N GLN A 158 1.96 -3.74 0.77
CA GLN A 158 2.90 -4.37 -0.17
C GLN A 158 4.16 -3.52 -0.39
N ILE A 159 4.03 -2.20 -0.54
CA ILE A 159 5.18 -1.31 -0.70
C ILE A 159 6.00 -1.23 0.61
N GLY A 160 5.35 -1.21 1.78
CA GLY A 160 6.04 -1.23 3.07
C GLY A 160 6.87 -2.50 3.24
N CYS A 161 6.24 -3.67 3.03
CA CYS A 161 6.88 -4.99 3.13
C CYS A 161 7.98 -5.21 2.09
N LEU A 162 7.88 -4.59 0.90
CA LEU A 162 8.94 -4.68 -0.12
C LEU A 162 10.29 -4.18 0.40
N SER A 163 10.31 -3.18 1.30
CA SER A 163 11.57 -2.71 1.93
C SER A 163 12.26 -3.84 2.69
N MET A 164 11.50 -4.59 3.48
CA MET A 164 12.00 -5.74 4.22
C MET A 164 12.42 -6.88 3.29
N SER A 165 11.65 -7.16 2.23
CA SER A 165 12.03 -8.15 1.22
C SER A 165 13.35 -7.78 0.53
N LEU A 166 13.53 -6.52 0.15
CA LEU A 166 14.78 -6.03 -0.44
C LEU A 166 15.93 -6.11 0.55
N PHE A 167 15.72 -5.72 1.81
CA PHE A 167 16.75 -5.87 2.85
C PHE A 167 17.17 -7.33 3.03
N ASN A 168 16.20 -8.23 3.15
CA ASN A 168 16.48 -9.66 3.27
C ASN A 168 17.20 -10.19 2.03
N LEU A 169 16.88 -9.70 0.83
CA LEU A 169 17.60 -10.01 -0.38
C LEU A 169 19.06 -9.57 -0.27
N PHE A 170 19.34 -8.31 0.07
CA PHE A 170 20.71 -7.80 0.16
C PHE A 170 21.53 -8.46 1.27
N ILE A 171 20.89 -8.90 2.37
CA ILE A 171 21.60 -9.43 3.55
C ILE A 171 21.70 -10.94 3.52
N PHE A 172 20.63 -11.66 3.14
CA PHE A 172 20.56 -13.12 3.25
C PHE A 172 20.68 -13.86 1.92
N LEU A 173 20.69 -13.17 0.78
CA LEU A 173 20.92 -13.82 -0.52
C LEU A 173 22.42 -14.10 -0.80
N PRO A 174 23.37 -13.19 -0.51
CA PRO A 174 24.78 -13.47 -0.78
C PRO A 174 25.41 -14.72 -0.08
N PRO A 175 25.00 -15.19 1.12
CA PRO A 175 25.55 -16.42 1.70
C PRO A 175 25.21 -17.66 0.88
N LEU A 176 24.11 -17.66 0.13
CA LEU A 176 23.71 -18.80 -0.70
C LEU A 176 24.67 -19.03 -1.88
N PHE A 177 25.47 -18.02 -2.23
CA PHE A 177 26.38 -18.05 -3.37
C PHE A 177 27.86 -18.07 -2.96
N VAL A 178 28.16 -17.92 -1.67
CA VAL A 178 29.54 -17.90 -1.15
C VAL A 178 29.68 -19.03 -0.13
N SER A 179 30.46 -20.05 -0.47
CA SER A 179 30.80 -21.14 0.44
C SER A 179 31.83 -20.66 1.46
N ASP A 180 31.39 -20.29 2.68
CA ASP A 180 32.19 -20.43 3.90
C ASP A 180 31.45 -19.97 5.17
N ASP A 181 31.78 -20.61 6.29
CA ASP A 181 31.24 -20.45 7.65
C ASP A 181 31.44 -19.06 8.30
N ASN A 182 31.96 -18.09 7.55
CA ASN A 182 32.23 -16.73 8.01
C ASN A 182 31.45 -15.71 7.18
N TYR A 183 30.11 -15.73 7.28
CA TYR A 183 29.30 -14.76 6.58
C TYR A 183 29.63 -13.32 7.03
N MET A 184 30.30 -12.60 6.14
CA MET A 184 30.96 -11.32 6.39
C MET A 184 30.55 -10.25 5.37
N PHE A 185 29.39 -10.34 4.69
CA PHE A 185 29.03 -9.36 3.65
C PHE A 185 29.23 -7.91 4.12
N PHE A 186 28.72 -7.53 5.30
CA PHE A 186 29.00 -6.21 5.86
C PHE A 186 30.40 -6.02 6.45
N LYS A 187 31.07 -7.09 6.89
CA LYS A 187 32.42 -7.04 7.44
C LYS A 187 33.50 -6.88 6.36
N GLN A 188 33.23 -7.32 5.13
CA GLN A 188 34.15 -7.26 3.99
C GLN A 188 33.68 -6.29 2.89
N ALA A 189 32.42 -5.85 2.91
CA ALA A 189 31.93 -4.84 1.97
C ALA A 189 32.78 -3.57 2.05
N HIS A 190 33.08 -3.02 0.88
CA HIS A 190 33.71 -1.72 0.75
C HIS A 190 32.77 -0.62 1.29
N ALA A 191 33.33 0.44 1.88
CA ALA A 191 32.56 1.53 2.49
C ALA A 191 31.56 2.16 1.51
N SER A 192 31.92 2.26 0.23
CA SER A 192 31.02 2.77 -0.82
C SER A 192 29.76 1.92 -1.00
N LEU A 193 29.87 0.59 -0.96
CA LEU A 193 28.73 -0.31 -1.11
C LEU A 193 27.75 -0.17 0.07
N ILE A 194 28.30 -0.06 1.29
CA ILE A 194 27.53 0.19 2.51
C ILE A 194 26.81 1.54 2.41
N ALA A 195 27.52 2.59 1.99
CA ALA A 195 26.96 3.94 1.85
C ALA A 195 25.84 4.00 0.80
N VAL A 196 26.02 3.37 -0.36
CA VAL A 196 24.99 3.30 -1.42
C VAL A 196 23.77 2.52 -0.94
N THR A 197 23.97 1.40 -0.25
CA THR A 197 22.87 0.59 0.31
C THR A 197 22.10 1.37 1.37
N ALA A 198 22.80 2.06 2.28
CA ALA A 198 22.19 2.92 3.28
C ALA A 198 21.37 4.03 2.61
N LEU A 199 21.98 4.75 1.66
CA LEU A 199 21.32 5.83 0.92
C LEU A 199 20.04 5.35 0.23
N PHE A 200 20.08 4.18 -0.40
CA PHE A 200 18.91 3.57 -1.02
C PHE A 200 17.77 3.36 -0.01
N PHE A 201 18.03 2.74 1.14
CA PHE A 201 17.00 2.53 2.17
C PHE A 201 16.50 3.84 2.78
N PHE A 202 17.36 4.83 2.97
CA PHE A 202 16.93 6.16 3.41
C PHE A 202 15.96 6.81 2.42
N ILE A 203 16.32 6.85 1.13
CA ILE A 203 15.46 7.43 0.08
C ILE A 203 14.16 6.62 -0.06
N TYR A 204 14.24 5.29 0.02
CA TYR A 204 13.07 4.42 -0.01
C TYR A 204 12.11 4.72 1.13
N SER A 205 12.61 4.79 2.36
CA SER A 205 11.79 5.04 3.55
C SER A 205 11.19 6.45 3.55
N LEU A 206 11.96 7.47 3.15
CA LEU A 206 11.45 8.83 3.04
C LEU A 206 10.36 8.96 1.96
N SER A 207 10.57 8.36 0.79
CA SER A 207 9.55 8.34 -0.27
C SER A 207 8.30 7.58 0.17
N PHE A 208 8.46 6.45 0.87
CA PHE A 208 7.34 5.70 1.42
C PHE A 208 6.52 6.54 2.40
N ILE A 209 7.18 7.21 3.36
CA ILE A 209 6.51 8.10 4.33
C ILE A 209 5.72 9.19 3.59
N ARG A 210 6.28 9.73 2.51
CA ARG A 210 5.59 10.74 1.69
C ARG A 210 4.35 10.19 1.01
N VAL A 211 4.43 9.03 0.35
CA VAL A 211 3.25 8.37 -0.25
C VAL A 211 2.21 8.01 0.81
N TYR A 212 2.64 7.41 1.92
CA TYR A 212 1.78 7.05 3.04
C TYR A 212 0.99 8.26 3.53
N ARG A 213 1.69 9.38 3.74
CA ARG A 213 1.07 10.63 4.19
C ARG A 213 0.08 11.17 3.17
N ASP A 214 0.42 11.16 1.89
CA ASP A 214 -0.43 11.76 0.86
C ASP A 214 -1.70 10.92 0.62
N GLU A 215 -1.60 9.59 0.62
CA GLU A 215 -2.77 8.73 0.43
C GLU A 215 -3.71 8.68 1.65
N PHE A 216 -3.19 8.93 2.87
CA PHE A 216 -3.98 8.85 4.10
C PHE A 216 -4.36 10.19 4.72
N LYS A 217 -3.66 11.30 4.44
CA LYS A 217 -4.16 12.64 4.78
C LYS A 217 -5.41 13.01 4.01
N MET A 218 -5.55 12.52 2.76
CA MET A 218 -6.78 12.71 1.99
C MET A 218 -8.01 12.04 2.62
N GLN A 219 -7.84 11.08 3.53
CA GLN A 219 -8.97 10.42 4.22
C GLN A 219 -9.43 11.13 5.49
N LEU A 220 -8.66 12.10 6.03
CA LEU A 220 -9.05 12.89 7.20
C LEU A 220 -9.80 14.18 6.82
N ALA A 221 -9.79 14.55 5.54
CA ALA A 221 -10.41 15.75 5.00
C ALA A 221 -11.67 15.47 4.17
N SER A 222 -12.08 14.20 4.07
CA SER A 222 -13.31 13.71 3.41
C SER A 222 -14.21 13.06 4.45
#